data_AF-A0A7S4T1Q0-F1
#
_entry.id   AF-A0A7S4T1Q0-F1
#
_cell.length_a   1.000
_cell.length_b   1.000
_cell.length_c   1.000
_cell.angle_alpha   90.00
_cell.angle_beta   90.00
_cell.angle_gamma   90.00
#
_symmetry.space_group_name_H-M   'P 1'
#
loop_
_entity.id
_entity.type
_entity.pdbx_description
1 polymer ?
#
loop_
_entity_poly.entity_id
_entity_poly.type
_entity_poly.pdbx_seq_one_letter_code
_entity_poly.pdbx_strand_id
1 'polypeptide(L)'
;GRSGAVPKTVIISIFEKARYLSELSVGVAFLAIKCKQSAVAVASLLNAMECISIGSLPQDVRTSFAHKLTSVTRVPSNSSEITTIRKLLREACPNLSEVAPFVSGVVSDDDDGDAVRRGPLRLSGKMIGQKRRRAS
;
A
#
# COMPACT_ATOMS: atom_id res chain seq x y z
N GLY A 1 4.22 21.55 23.28
CA GLY A 1 3.83 21.57 21.85
C GLY A 1 2.80 20.49 21.63
N ARG A 2 1.66 20.81 20.99
CA ARG A 2 0.64 19.80 20.68
C ARG A 2 1.25 18.80 19.70
N SER A 3 1.43 17.56 20.15
CA SER A 3 1.74 16.44 19.26
C SER A 3 0.54 16.26 18.35
N GLY A 4 0.60 16.84 17.15
CA GLY A 4 -0.45 16.68 16.13
C GLY A 4 -0.40 15.24 15.65
N ALA A 5 -1.40 14.44 16.02
CA ALA A 5 -1.53 13.09 15.50
C ALA A 5 -1.68 13.14 13.97
N VAL A 6 -0.93 12.30 13.25
CA VAL A 6 -1.08 12.18 11.80
C VAL A 6 -2.46 11.58 11.50
N PRO A 7 -3.30 12.22 10.66
CA PRO A 7 -4.62 11.69 10.34
C PRO A 7 -4.54 10.27 9.76
N LYS A 8 -5.47 9.38 10.14
CA LYS A 8 -5.53 8.00 9.62
C LYS A 8 -5.58 7.96 8.09
N THR A 9 -6.25 8.91 7.47
CA THR A 9 -6.34 9.08 6.01
C THR A 9 -4.98 9.27 5.34
N VAL A 10 -4.07 10.01 5.99
CA VAL A 10 -2.69 10.20 5.52
C VAL A 10 -1.91 8.89 5.60
N ILE A 11 -2.06 8.15 6.69
CA ILE A 11 -1.41 6.84 6.87
C ILE A 11 -1.86 5.86 5.78
N ILE A 12 -3.17 5.73 5.58
CA ILE A 12 -3.75 4.87 4.53
C ILE A 12 -3.20 5.27 3.16
N SER A 13 -3.15 6.58 2.86
CA SER A 13 -2.61 7.07 1.60
C SER A 13 -1.12 6.73 1.38
N ILE A 14 -0.27 6.77 2.41
CA ILE A 14 1.14 6.32 2.30
C ILE A 14 1.17 4.83 1.92
N PHE A 15 0.41 4.01 2.64
CA PHE A 15 0.46 2.56 2.46
C PHE A 15 -0.04 2.13 1.09
N GLU A 16 -1.13 2.72 0.61
CA GLU A 16 -1.69 2.34 -0.69
C GLU A 16 -0.80 2.78 -1.86
N LYS A 17 -0.22 3.98 -1.79
CA LYS A 17 0.77 4.42 -2.80
C LYS A 17 2.02 3.53 -2.76
N ALA A 18 2.50 3.16 -1.57
CA ALA A 18 3.66 2.28 -1.43
C ALA A 18 3.36 0.86 -1.95
N ARG A 19 2.15 0.34 -1.70
CA ARG A 19 1.68 -0.93 -2.24
C ARG A 19 1.63 -0.88 -3.76
N TYR A 20 1.01 0.15 -4.34
CA TYR A 20 0.94 0.35 -5.78
C TYR A 20 2.33 0.37 -6.43
N LEU A 21 3.28 1.11 -5.86
CA LEU A 21 4.67 1.10 -6.35
C LEU A 21 5.33 -0.28 -6.25
N SER A 22 5.05 -1.03 -5.18
CA SER A 22 5.59 -2.38 -4.99
C SER A 22 5.02 -3.33 -6.05
N GLU A 23 3.73 -3.23 -6.37
CA GLU A 23 3.09 -4.00 -7.44
C GLU A 23 3.65 -3.62 -8.82
N LEU A 24 3.81 -2.32 -9.08
CA LEU A 24 4.42 -1.81 -10.32
C LEU A 24 5.86 -2.29 -10.51
N SER A 25 6.61 -2.45 -9.41
CA SER A 25 8.00 -2.91 -9.46
C SER A 25 8.17 -4.28 -10.12
N VAL A 26 7.14 -5.13 -10.07
CA VAL A 26 7.14 -6.45 -10.72
C VAL A 26 7.15 -6.31 -12.25
N GLY A 27 6.58 -5.23 -12.79
CA GLY A 27 6.61 -4.91 -14.22
C GLY A 27 7.96 -4.40 -14.73
N VAL A 28 8.89 -4.06 -13.84
CA VAL A 28 10.23 -3.57 -14.19
C VAL A 28 11.25 -4.67 -13.95
N ALA A 29 11.74 -5.31 -15.02
CA ALA A 29 12.59 -6.50 -14.93
C ALA A 29 13.80 -6.36 -14.00
N PHE A 30 14.46 -5.19 -13.99
CA PHE A 30 15.57 -4.92 -13.07
C PHE A 30 15.12 -4.96 -11.60
N LEU A 31 14.02 -4.30 -11.25
CA LEU A 31 13.48 -4.28 -9.89
C LEU A 31 12.97 -5.67 -9.46
N ALA A 32 12.32 -6.40 -10.37
CA ALA A 32 11.76 -7.71 -10.10
C ALA A 32 12.83 -8.80 -9.87
N ILE A 33 13.92 -8.77 -10.64
CA ILE A 33 14.87 -9.90 -10.70
C ILE A 33 16.19 -9.59 -9.98
N LYS A 34 16.65 -8.33 -10.02
CA LYS A 34 18.00 -7.96 -9.54
C LYS A 34 18.00 -7.27 -8.18
N CYS A 35 16.90 -6.63 -7.79
CA CYS A 35 16.82 -5.93 -6.51
C CYS A 35 16.29 -6.83 -5.40
N LYS A 36 16.73 -6.55 -4.17
CA LYS A 36 16.13 -7.18 -2.99
C LYS A 36 14.72 -6.63 -2.78
N GLN A 37 13.76 -7.51 -2.57
CA GLN A 37 12.36 -7.12 -2.38
C GLN A 37 12.16 -6.22 -1.15
N SER A 38 12.97 -6.42 -0.10
CA SER A 38 13.00 -5.51 1.06
C SER A 38 13.45 -4.09 0.69
N ALA A 39 14.43 -3.95 -0.21
CA ALA A 39 14.88 -2.65 -0.70
C ALA A 39 13.81 -1.96 -1.57
N VAL A 40 13.11 -2.74 -2.41
CA VAL A 40 11.97 -2.25 -3.20
C VAL A 40 10.82 -1.76 -2.32
N ALA A 41 10.47 -2.52 -1.27
CA ALA A 41 9.43 -2.12 -0.33
C ALA A 41 9.80 -0.82 0.42
N VAL A 42 11.05 -0.71 0.89
CA VAL A 42 11.55 0.51 1.57
C VAL A 42 11.56 1.71 0.63
N ALA A 43 12.06 1.54 -0.59
CA ALA A 43 12.05 2.60 -1.60
C ALA A 43 10.62 3.06 -1.94
N SER A 44 9.66 2.12 -2.02
CA SER A 44 8.25 2.41 -2.27
C SER A 44 7.63 3.24 -1.15
N LEU A 45 7.87 2.88 0.11
CA LEU A 45 7.42 3.65 1.28
C LEU A 45 8.01 5.06 1.31
N LEU A 46 9.30 5.20 1.00
CA LEU A 46 9.96 6.51 0.97
C LEU A 46 9.42 7.40 -0.16
N ASN A 47 9.19 6.84 -1.36
CA ASN A 47 8.55 7.58 -2.45
C ASN A 47 7.11 7.97 -2.12
N ALA A 48 6.32 7.06 -1.53
CA ALA A 48 4.95 7.35 -1.12
C ALA A 48 4.89 8.48 -0.06
N MET A 49 5.77 8.44 0.93
CA MET A 49 5.88 9.46 1.98
C MET A 49 6.22 10.85 1.41
N GLU A 50 7.11 10.92 0.41
CA GLU A 50 7.47 12.18 -0.24
C GLU A 50 6.38 12.70 -1.19
N CYS A 51 5.52 11.82 -1.71
CA CYS A 51 4.41 12.20 -2.59
C CYS A 51 3.18 12.72 -1.85
N ILE A 52 3.08 12.53 -0.52
CA ILE A 52 2.04 13.23 0.22
C ILE A 52 2.41 14.72 0.26
N SER A 53 1.48 15.58 -0.17
CA SER A 53 1.67 17.02 -0.35
C SER A 53 2.46 17.65 0.80
N ILE A 54 3.37 18.57 0.44
CA ILE A 54 4.39 19.19 1.30
C ILE A 54 3.81 19.90 2.56
N GLY A 55 2.49 20.14 2.62
CA GLY A 55 1.80 20.67 3.80
C GLY A 55 1.20 19.64 4.79
N SER A 56 1.22 18.35 4.46
CA SER A 56 0.56 17.30 5.26
C SER A 56 1.42 16.78 6.43
N LEU A 57 2.75 16.79 6.27
CA LEU A 57 3.69 16.22 7.22
C LEU A 57 4.90 17.14 7.39
N PRO A 58 5.29 17.48 8.63
CA PRO A 58 6.53 18.21 8.90
C PRO A 58 7.78 17.43 8.46
N GLN A 59 8.86 18.15 8.13
CA GLN A 59 10.15 17.53 7.75
C GLN A 59 10.67 16.56 8.82
N ASP A 60 10.53 16.91 10.10
CA ASP A 60 10.98 16.05 11.21
C ASP A 60 10.24 14.72 11.26
N VAL A 61 8.95 14.71 10.89
CA VAL A 61 8.15 13.47 10.81
C VAL A 61 8.65 12.59 9.68
N ARG A 62 8.96 13.17 8.51
CA ARG A 62 9.55 12.44 7.38
C ARG A 62 10.91 11.84 7.74
N THR A 63 11.78 12.62 8.36
CA THR A 63 13.11 12.17 8.80
C THR A 63 13.00 11.07 9.86
N SER A 64 12.13 11.25 10.85
CA SER A 64 11.88 10.25 11.90
C SER A 64 11.33 8.94 11.31
N PHE A 65 10.42 9.03 10.34
CA PHE A 65 9.91 7.87 9.62
C PHE A 65 11.03 7.12 8.88
N ALA A 66 11.87 7.82 8.11
CA ALA A 66 12.98 7.20 7.38
C ALA A 66 13.99 6.52 8.34
N HIS A 67 14.27 7.14 9.49
CA HIS A 67 15.14 6.57 10.51
C HIS A 67 14.53 5.32 11.16
N LYS A 68 13.24 5.36 11.54
CA LYS A 68 12.52 4.20 12.08
C LYS A 68 12.45 3.06 11.07
N LEU A 69 12.16 3.38 9.80
CA LEU A 69 12.10 2.40 8.73
C LEU A 69 13.45 1.69 8.56
N THR A 70 14.55 2.45 8.59
CA THR A 70 15.91 1.91 8.54
C THR A 70 16.20 1.03 9.75
N SER A 71 15.81 1.46 10.96
CA SER A 71 16.00 0.69 12.20
C SER A 71 15.26 -0.65 12.18
N VAL A 72 14.02 -0.67 11.69
CA VAL A 72 13.18 -1.89 11.64
C VAL A 72 13.63 -2.83 10.52
N THR A 73 13.87 -2.30 9.33
CA THR A 73 14.17 -3.13 8.14
C THR A 73 15.64 -3.48 7.99
N ARG A 74 16.53 -2.75 8.69
CA ARG A 74 17.99 -2.79 8.52
C ARG A 74 18.44 -2.43 7.09
N VAL A 75 17.58 -1.78 6.31
CA VAL A 75 17.89 -1.30 4.96
C VAL A 75 18.18 0.20 5.04
N PRO A 76 19.40 0.67 4.72
CA PRO A 76 19.74 2.08 4.78
C PRO A 76 18.96 2.88 3.74
N SER A 77 18.13 3.82 4.21
CA SER A 77 17.30 4.69 3.36
C SER A 77 18.10 5.60 2.41
N ASN A 78 19.38 5.83 2.71
CA ASN A 78 20.31 6.64 1.94
C ASN A 78 21.30 5.84 1.08
N SER A 79 21.14 4.51 0.99
CA SER A 79 22.02 3.69 0.16
C SER A 79 21.88 4.02 -1.33
N SER A 80 22.94 3.78 -2.10
CA SER A 80 22.93 3.92 -3.56
C SER A 80 21.90 3.00 -4.22
N GLU A 81 21.72 1.79 -3.67
CA GLU A 81 20.68 0.84 -4.09
C GLU A 81 19.29 1.46 -3.94
N ILE A 82 18.93 1.97 -2.76
CA ILE A 82 17.63 2.61 -2.52
C ILE A 82 17.44 3.82 -3.41
N THR A 83 18.47 4.67 -3.57
CA THR A 83 18.40 5.86 -4.44
C THR A 83 18.09 5.47 -5.89
N THR A 84 18.73 4.41 -6.39
CA THR A 84 18.51 3.90 -7.75
C THR A 84 17.10 3.34 -7.91
N ILE A 85 16.66 2.50 -6.97
CA ILE A 85 15.31 1.92 -7.00
C ILE A 85 14.25 3.02 -6.96
N ARG A 86 14.42 4.02 -6.09
CA ARG A 86 13.49 5.14 -5.97
C ARG A 86 13.36 5.93 -7.27
N LYS A 87 14.48 6.14 -7.98
CA LYS A 87 14.49 6.78 -9.30
C LYS A 87 13.70 5.95 -10.33
N LEU A 88 14.00 4.65 -10.44
CA LEU A 88 13.31 3.74 -11.37
C LEU A 88 11.80 3.66 -11.10
N LEU A 89 11.39 3.63 -9.83
CA LEU A 89 9.97 3.64 -9.47
C LEU A 89 9.27 4.95 -9.86
N ARG A 90 9.95 6.09 -9.79
CA ARG A 90 9.41 7.39 -10.25
C ARG A 90 9.35 7.48 -11.77
N GLU A 91 10.31 6.89 -12.47
CA GLU A 91 10.27 6.79 -13.93
C GLU A 91 9.13 5.89 -14.40
N ALA A 92 8.87 4.79 -13.67
CA ALA A 92 7.74 3.92 -13.93
C ALA A 92 6.38 4.55 -13.55
N CYS A 93 6.35 5.50 -12.61
CA CYS A 93 5.15 6.23 -12.18
C CYS A 93 5.44 7.73 -11.99
N PRO A 94 5.44 8.52 -13.08
CA PRO A 94 5.78 9.95 -12.99
C PRO A 94 4.76 10.76 -12.18
N ASN A 95 3.48 10.32 -12.18
CA ASN A 95 2.37 11.03 -11.53
C ASN A 95 1.90 10.31 -10.25
N LEU A 96 2.82 9.86 -9.40
CA LEU A 96 2.45 9.13 -8.17
C LEU A 96 1.51 9.93 -7.24
N SER A 97 1.55 11.26 -7.28
CA SER A 97 0.61 12.12 -6.53
C SER A 97 -0.84 11.92 -6.96
N GLU A 98 -1.09 11.68 -8.25
CA GLU A 98 -2.43 11.52 -8.84
C GLU A 98 -3.02 10.13 -8.62
N VAL A 99 -2.20 9.15 -8.22
CA VAL A 99 -2.66 7.80 -7.88
C VAL A 99 -3.57 7.90 -6.66
N ALA A 100 -4.87 7.85 -6.87
CA ALA A 100 -5.84 7.87 -5.79
C ALA A 100 -5.64 6.64 -4.89
N PRO A 101 -5.83 6.78 -3.57
CA PRO A 101 -5.92 5.63 -2.69
C PRO A 101 -6.98 4.64 -3.23
N PHE A 102 -6.60 3.37 -3.37
CA PHE A 102 -7.50 2.27 -3.70
C PHE A 102 -8.32 1.94 -2.45
N VAL A 103 -9.31 2.78 -2.13
CA VAL A 103 -10.21 2.53 -1.02
C VAL A 103 -11.09 1.31 -1.35
N SER A 104 -10.60 0.10 -1.05
CA SER A 104 -11.45 -1.08 -0.93
C SER A 104 -12.25 -0.91 0.35
N GLY A 105 -13.52 -0.53 0.23
CA GLY A 105 -14.40 -0.16 1.33
C GLY A 105 -14.42 -1.16 2.49
N VAL A 106 -13.61 -0.90 3.52
CA VAL A 106 -13.72 -1.50 4.86
C VAL A 106 -13.23 -0.48 5.89
N VAL A 107 -13.91 0.66 6.00
CA VAL A 107 -13.94 1.41 7.26
C VAL A 107 -15.41 1.76 7.47
N SER A 108 -16.16 0.82 8.02
CA SER A 108 -17.32 1.23 8.81
C SER A 108 -16.75 1.86 10.07
N ASP A 109 -16.98 3.16 10.22
CA ASP A 109 -16.97 3.82 11.51
C ASP A 109 -18.09 3.20 12.35
N ASP A 110 -17.81 2.10 13.06
CA ASP A 110 -18.67 1.64 14.14
C ASP A 110 -17.99 1.97 15.47
N ASP A 111 -18.48 3.08 16.01
CA ASP A 111 -18.41 3.57 17.37
C ASP A 111 -19.03 2.55 18.34
N ASP A 112 -18.45 2.45 19.54
CA ASP A 112 -19.02 1.99 20.82
C ASP A 112 -19.77 0.63 20.93
N GLY A 113 -19.26 -0.21 21.84
CA GLY A 113 -20.12 -0.89 22.81
C GLY A 113 -21.04 -2.03 22.35
N ASP A 114 -20.77 -3.19 22.96
CA ASP A 114 -21.74 -4.26 23.26
C ASP A 114 -21.85 -5.44 22.27
N ALA A 115 -22.10 -6.58 22.90
CA ALA A 115 -21.81 -7.91 22.44
C ALA A 115 -22.85 -8.52 21.48
N VAL A 116 -22.53 -9.73 21.00
CA VAL A 116 -23.44 -10.75 20.44
C VAL A 116 -23.79 -10.51 18.95
N ARG A 117 -23.50 -11.38 17.97
CA ARG A 117 -23.84 -12.81 17.86
C ARG A 117 -23.09 -13.42 16.65
N ARG A 118 -22.56 -14.64 16.83
CA ARG A 118 -22.04 -15.48 15.74
C ARG A 118 -23.15 -15.84 14.74
N GLY A 119 -22.82 -15.86 13.45
CA GLY A 119 -23.57 -16.57 12.41
C GLY A 119 -22.68 -16.89 11.21
N PRO A 120 -22.56 -18.15 10.75
CA PRO A 120 -21.72 -18.49 9.62
C PRO A 120 -22.40 -18.16 8.29
N LEU A 121 -21.64 -17.58 7.35
CA LEU A 121 -22.08 -17.31 5.98
C LEU A 121 -22.37 -18.64 5.25
N ARG A 122 -23.64 -18.86 4.92
CA ARG A 122 -24.11 -19.96 4.06
C ARG A 122 -23.61 -19.76 2.62
N LEU A 123 -22.70 -20.62 2.18
CA LEU A 123 -22.42 -20.85 0.75
C LEU A 123 -23.62 -21.60 0.14
N SER A 124 -24.47 -20.92 -0.63
CA SER A 124 -25.46 -21.58 -1.50
C SER A 124 -24.83 -21.86 -2.86
N GLY A 125 -24.34 -23.08 -3.05
CA GLY A 125 -24.06 -23.63 -4.37
C GLY A 125 -25.36 -23.96 -5.10
N LYS A 126 -25.49 -23.54 -6.36
CA LYS A 126 -26.50 -24.08 -7.29
C LYS A 126 -25.81 -25.10 -8.20
N MET A 127 -26.06 -26.38 -7.92
CA MET A 127 -25.79 -27.49 -8.83
C MET A 127 -27.02 -27.81 -9.68
N ILE A 128 -26.78 -27.93 -10.99
CA ILE A 128 -27.27 -28.94 -11.95
C ILE A 128 -28.77 -28.97 -12.29
N GLY A 129 -29.03 -28.91 -13.61
CA GLY A 129 -30.32 -29.25 -14.22
C GLY A 129 -30.17 -29.59 -15.70
N GLN A 130 -29.59 -30.75 -15.99
CA GLN A 130 -29.54 -31.37 -17.31
C GLN A 130 -30.97 -31.78 -17.74
N LYS A 131 -31.46 -31.34 -18.91
CA LYS A 131 -32.68 -31.92 -19.51
C LYS A 131 -32.57 -32.02 -21.03
N ARG A 132 -32.28 -33.25 -21.49
CA ARG A 132 -32.43 -33.74 -22.86
C ARG A 132 -33.88 -33.57 -23.34
N ARG A 133 -34.09 -33.06 -24.55
CA ARG A 133 -35.18 -33.51 -25.44
C ARG A 133 -34.71 -33.45 -26.89
N ARG A 134 -34.57 -34.64 -27.50
CA ARG A 134 -34.70 -34.86 -28.95
C ARG A 134 -36.19 -35.08 -29.25
N ALA A 135 -36.65 -34.60 -30.40
CA ALA A 135 -37.60 -35.30 -31.25
C ALA A 135 -37.52 -34.67 -32.66
N SER A 136 -37.16 -35.51 -33.62
CA SER A 136 -37.60 -35.42 -35.02
C SER A 136 -38.99 -35.99 -35.15
#